data_AF-A0A8K0ULL4-F1
#
_entry.id   AF-A0A8K0ULL4-F1
#
_cell.length_a   1.000
_cell.length_b   1.000
_cell.length_c   1.000
_cell.angle_alpha   90.00
_cell.angle_beta   90.00
_cell.angle_gamma   90.00
#
_symmetry.space_group_name_H-M   'P 1'
#
loop_
_entity.id
_entity.type
_entity.pdbx_description
1 polymer ?
#
loop_
_entity_poly.entity_id
_entity_poly.type
_entity_poly.pdbx_seq_one_letter_code
_entity_poly.pdbx_strand_id
1 'polypeptide(L)'
;MPSRRHRSQSRERSQSRSRSRSRSPSPAELPHGAEPISESDYFLRSDEFRAWLKDEKRKYLDELTGERARKYFRKFVKAWNRGKLSRSLYAGIDNQPASSQTAYKWSFASKASRADSEAVKAAREEVGAATYQRPSSSTSHDGPSSSRSRMLGPALPSGSDLTLLRESQEERQKADKDLKRKRDKRDERDRLEEMVGPKPVGKEGMLEKKRAKREADKSFRERGDEGLELDEDTLMGGGDSFKAELARREAARNRWQEKKFGARDEREAVAKERADTIRQKDKATMDMFMQMAKAKFG
;
A
#
# COMPACT_ATOMS: atom_id res chain seq x y z
N MET A 1 95.23 -17.68 -4.23
CA MET A 1 94.88 -16.84 -3.06
C MET A 1 94.10 -15.62 -3.54
N PRO A 2 92.76 -15.64 -3.58
CA PRO A 2 91.98 -14.53 -4.12
C PRO A 2 91.74 -13.44 -3.06
N SER A 3 92.02 -12.22 -3.49
CA SER A 3 91.89 -10.95 -2.79
C SER A 3 90.42 -10.62 -2.50
N ARG A 4 90.11 -10.35 -1.22
CA ARG A 4 88.83 -9.83 -0.73
C ARG A 4 88.71 -8.37 -1.15
N ARG A 5 87.69 -8.04 -1.96
CA ARG A 5 87.25 -6.65 -2.13
C ARG A 5 85.74 -6.55 -1.97
N HIS A 6 85.38 -5.65 -1.06
CA HIS A 6 84.08 -5.44 -0.47
C HIS A 6 83.04 -5.02 -1.51
N ARG A 7 81.90 -5.72 -1.52
CA ARG A 7 80.71 -5.36 -2.31
C ARG A 7 79.91 -4.34 -1.51
N SER A 8 80.03 -3.07 -1.88
CA SER A 8 79.20 -1.97 -1.40
C SER A 8 77.74 -2.19 -1.83
N GLN A 9 76.86 -2.39 -0.84
CA GLN A 9 75.41 -2.33 -1.03
C GLN A 9 74.99 -0.86 -1.10
N SER A 10 74.86 -0.31 -2.30
CA SER A 10 74.20 0.98 -2.52
C SER A 10 72.69 0.82 -2.30
N ARG A 11 72.21 1.41 -1.19
CA ARG A 11 70.80 1.67 -0.90
C ARG A 11 70.36 2.90 -1.68
N GLU A 12 69.65 2.72 -2.78
CA GLU A 12 68.90 3.77 -3.50
C GLU A 12 67.80 3.05 -4.31
N ARG A 13 66.55 3.47 -4.43
CA ARG A 13 65.82 4.67 -4.03
C ARG A 13 64.34 4.31 -4.17
N SER A 14 63.58 4.35 -3.09
CA SER A 14 62.13 4.13 -3.12
C SER A 14 61.48 5.23 -3.95
N GLN A 15 61.12 4.90 -5.18
CA GLN A 15 60.39 5.76 -6.09
C GLN A 15 58.95 5.89 -5.59
N SER A 16 58.73 6.78 -4.63
CA SER A 16 57.41 7.25 -4.23
C SER A 16 56.78 7.93 -5.45
N ARG A 17 55.95 7.17 -6.17
CA ARG A 17 55.02 7.72 -7.15
C ARG A 17 54.05 8.63 -6.40
N SER A 18 54.44 9.89 -6.25
CA SER A 18 53.56 10.99 -5.90
C SER A 18 52.47 11.03 -6.97
N ARG A 19 51.34 10.38 -6.68
CA ARG A 19 50.09 10.63 -7.39
C ARG A 19 49.78 12.10 -7.16
N SER A 20 50.18 12.92 -8.12
CA SER A 20 49.72 14.29 -8.30
C SER A 20 48.21 14.28 -8.08
N ARG A 21 47.76 14.85 -6.95
CA ARG A 21 46.36 15.18 -6.72
C ARG A 21 46.02 16.20 -7.79
N SER A 22 45.55 15.70 -8.93
CA SER A 22 45.02 16.53 -10.00
C SER A 22 43.99 17.45 -9.37
N ARG A 23 44.29 18.75 -9.43
CA ARG A 23 43.41 19.92 -9.38
C ARG A 23 41.96 19.52 -9.08
N SER A 24 41.48 19.83 -7.88
CA SER A 24 40.07 19.74 -7.52
C SER A 24 39.24 20.31 -8.68
N PRO A 25 38.26 19.57 -9.22
CA PRO A 25 37.44 20.09 -10.31
C PRO A 25 36.84 21.41 -9.84
N SER A 26 37.05 22.48 -10.61
CA SER A 26 36.31 23.73 -10.41
C SER A 26 34.82 23.38 -10.35
N PRO A 27 34.04 23.96 -9.42
CA PRO A 27 32.61 23.69 -9.33
C PRO A 27 32.00 23.98 -10.71
N ALA A 28 31.63 22.93 -11.43
CA ALA A 28 30.90 23.10 -12.67
C ALA A 28 29.54 23.65 -12.27
N GLU A 29 29.12 24.76 -12.87
CA GLU A 29 27.76 25.27 -12.69
C GLU A 29 26.80 24.15 -13.08
N LEU A 30 26.07 23.66 -12.09
CA LEU A 30 25.17 22.54 -12.28
C LEU A 30 23.93 23.05 -13.04
N PRO A 31 23.43 22.29 -14.03
CA PRO A 31 22.19 22.65 -14.72
C PRO A 31 21.06 22.92 -13.73
N HIS A 32 20.27 23.97 -13.98
CA HIS A 32 19.14 24.42 -13.13
C HIS A 32 19.50 24.97 -11.73
N GLY A 33 20.76 25.35 -11.48
CA GLY A 33 21.14 25.95 -10.18
C GLY A 33 21.11 24.94 -9.04
N ALA A 34 21.25 23.65 -9.35
CA ALA A 34 21.27 22.60 -8.36
C ALA A 34 22.51 22.72 -7.45
N GLU A 35 22.33 22.52 -6.15
CA GLU A 35 23.46 22.51 -5.21
C GLU A 35 24.32 21.24 -5.38
N PRO A 36 25.64 21.35 -5.13
CA PRO A 36 26.51 20.17 -5.07
C PRO A 36 26.06 19.27 -3.93
N ILE A 37 25.92 17.98 -4.22
CA ILE A 37 25.44 16.98 -3.26
C ILE A 37 26.64 16.37 -2.52
N SER A 38 26.45 16.06 -1.24
CA SER A 38 27.39 15.35 -0.37
C SER A 38 26.91 13.93 -0.03
N GLU A 39 27.78 13.10 0.56
CA GLU A 39 27.42 11.77 1.07
C GLU A 39 26.32 11.81 2.16
N SER A 40 26.20 12.94 2.87
CA SER A 40 25.19 13.20 3.89
C SER A 40 23.76 13.27 3.33
N ASP A 41 23.62 13.63 2.06
CA ASP A 41 22.32 13.93 1.45
C ASP A 41 21.67 12.68 0.86
N TYR A 42 22.17 11.50 1.25
CA TYR A 42 21.68 10.20 0.80
C TYR A 42 20.16 10.07 0.91
N PHE A 43 19.57 10.58 1.99
CA PHE A 43 18.14 10.49 2.24
C PHE A 43 17.36 11.61 1.54
N LEU A 44 17.90 12.82 1.51
CA LEU A 44 17.27 13.99 0.86
C LEU A 44 17.17 13.80 -0.65
N ARG A 45 18.18 13.16 -1.25
CA ARG A 45 18.29 12.95 -2.70
C ARG A 45 18.08 11.49 -3.12
N SER A 46 17.34 10.75 -2.28
CA SER A 46 17.13 9.31 -2.46
C SER A 46 16.29 9.00 -3.70
N ASP A 47 15.38 9.89 -4.08
CA ASP A 47 14.50 9.69 -5.24
C ASP A 47 15.23 9.93 -6.57
N GLU A 48 16.08 10.95 -6.63
CA GLU A 48 16.97 11.18 -7.77
C GLU A 48 18.01 10.07 -7.89
N PHE A 49 18.55 9.58 -6.77
CA PHE A 49 19.47 8.45 -6.77
C PHE A 49 18.81 7.16 -7.29
N ARG A 50 17.55 6.89 -6.91
CA ARG A 50 16.79 5.72 -7.41
C ARG A 50 16.54 5.81 -8.91
N ALA A 51 16.13 6.97 -9.41
CA ALA A 51 15.93 7.17 -10.84
C ALA A 51 17.23 6.99 -11.62
N TRP A 52 18.34 7.54 -11.11
CA TRP A 52 19.67 7.33 -11.70
C TRP A 52 20.07 5.84 -11.71
N LEU A 53 19.79 5.08 -10.66
CA LEU A 53 20.04 3.64 -10.64
C LEU A 53 19.24 2.89 -11.70
N LYS A 54 17.99 3.29 -11.94
CA LYS A 54 17.11 2.70 -12.96
C LYS A 54 17.63 3.00 -14.37
N ASP A 55 17.94 4.26 -14.65
CA ASP A 55 18.32 4.69 -16.00
C ASP A 55 19.75 4.26 -16.35
N GLU A 56 20.71 4.49 -15.46
CA GLU A 56 22.14 4.34 -15.75
C GLU A 56 22.70 2.95 -15.41
N LYS A 57 22.03 2.21 -14.51
CA LYS A 57 22.50 0.91 -14.03
C LYS A 57 21.47 -0.21 -14.21
N ARG A 58 20.20 0.11 -14.54
CA ARG A 58 19.07 -0.83 -14.61
C ARG A 58 18.98 -1.74 -13.39
N LYS A 59 19.23 -1.16 -12.21
CA LYS A 59 19.18 -1.87 -10.92
C LYS A 59 18.20 -1.19 -10.01
N TYR A 60 17.51 -2.00 -9.21
CA TYR A 60 16.60 -1.51 -8.17
C TYR A 60 17.32 -1.45 -6.84
N LEU A 61 16.88 -0.56 -5.95
CA LEU A 61 17.46 -0.43 -4.61
C LEU A 61 17.32 -1.73 -3.81
N ASP A 62 16.23 -2.48 -4.02
CA ASP A 62 15.93 -3.76 -3.38
C ASP A 62 16.93 -4.88 -3.75
N GLU A 63 17.57 -4.79 -4.92
CA GLU A 63 18.61 -5.75 -5.35
C GLU A 63 19.99 -5.44 -4.74
N LEU A 64 20.12 -4.28 -4.09
CA LEU A 64 21.38 -3.79 -3.55
C LEU A 64 21.38 -3.87 -2.03
N THR A 65 22.43 -4.50 -1.49
CA THR A 65 22.73 -4.36 -0.06
C THR A 65 23.08 -2.91 0.28
N GLY A 66 22.79 -2.46 1.50
CA GLY A 66 22.99 -1.07 1.92
C GLY A 66 24.43 -0.55 1.75
N GLU A 67 25.44 -1.41 1.85
CA GLU A 67 26.83 -1.05 1.54
C GLU A 67 27.07 -0.79 0.05
N ARG A 68 26.49 -1.63 -0.81
CA ARG A 68 26.57 -1.44 -2.26
C ARG A 68 25.82 -0.17 -2.65
N ALA A 69 24.61 0.07 -2.11
CA ALA A 69 23.83 1.28 -2.35
C ALA A 69 24.64 2.55 -2.03
N ARG A 70 25.29 2.62 -0.86
CA ARG A 70 26.19 3.73 -0.49
C ARG A 70 27.38 3.89 -1.44
N LYS A 71 27.98 2.79 -1.92
CA LYS A 71 29.05 2.84 -2.94
C LYS A 71 28.56 3.41 -4.28
N TYR A 72 27.33 3.08 -4.68
CA TYR A 72 26.73 3.68 -5.87
C TYR A 72 26.35 5.14 -5.65
N PHE A 73 25.92 5.52 -4.44
CA PHE A 73 25.65 6.90 -4.10
C PHE A 73 26.90 7.78 -4.24
N ARG A 74 28.08 7.29 -3.82
CA ARG A 74 29.36 7.99 -4.07
C ARG A 74 29.66 8.19 -5.55
N LYS A 75 29.22 7.27 -6.41
CA LYS A 75 29.35 7.42 -7.87
C LYS A 75 28.34 8.42 -8.41
N PHE A 76 27.11 8.38 -7.90
CA PHE A 76 26.06 9.34 -8.19
C PHE A 76 26.50 10.77 -7.83
N VAL A 77 26.99 11.01 -6.62
CA VAL A 77 27.53 12.31 -6.19
C VAL A 77 28.61 12.82 -7.13
N LYS A 78 29.56 11.95 -7.53
CA LYS A 78 30.61 12.34 -8.49
C LYS A 78 30.06 12.66 -9.88
N ALA A 79 29.02 11.98 -10.32
CA ALA A 79 28.41 12.21 -11.62
C ALA A 79 27.49 13.45 -11.59
N TRP A 80 26.76 13.64 -10.49
CA TRP A 80 25.91 14.79 -10.19
C TRP A 80 26.75 16.06 -10.18
N ASN A 81 27.80 16.11 -9.37
CA ASN A 81 28.71 17.25 -9.25
C ASN A 81 29.53 17.52 -10.54
N ARG A 82 29.47 16.62 -11.53
CA ARG A 82 30.07 16.82 -12.86
C ARG A 82 29.07 17.30 -13.91
N GLY A 83 27.79 17.46 -13.56
CA GLY A 83 26.75 17.91 -14.50
C GLY A 83 26.42 16.90 -15.62
N LYS A 84 26.80 15.62 -15.48
CA LYS A 84 26.67 14.62 -16.56
C LYS A 84 25.37 13.83 -16.53
N LEU A 85 24.51 14.06 -15.56
CA LEU A 85 23.23 13.34 -15.44
C LEU A 85 22.19 13.93 -16.39
N SER A 86 21.11 13.18 -16.62
CA SER A 86 20.01 13.66 -17.43
C SER A 86 19.43 14.96 -16.85
N ARG A 87 19.01 15.88 -17.73
CA ARG A 87 18.40 17.15 -17.33
C ARG A 87 17.17 16.96 -16.41
N SER A 88 16.45 15.84 -16.57
CA SER A 88 15.29 15.48 -15.74
C SER A 88 15.66 15.17 -14.29
N LEU A 89 16.85 14.65 -14.02
CA LEU A 89 17.33 14.40 -12.64
C LEU A 89 17.59 15.71 -11.88
N TYR A 90 18.06 16.75 -12.57
CA TYR A 90 18.35 18.07 -11.98
C TYR A 90 17.10 18.93 -11.78
N ALA A 91 16.04 18.74 -12.59
CA ALA A 91 14.77 19.47 -12.46
C ALA A 91 13.93 19.04 -11.25
N GLY A 92 14.38 18.03 -10.49
CA GLY A 92 13.64 17.41 -9.40
C GLY A 92 12.62 16.41 -9.94
N ILE A 93 12.78 15.15 -9.58
CA ILE A 93 11.89 14.08 -10.02
C ILE A 93 10.70 13.99 -9.07
N ASP A 94 9.50 13.89 -9.63
CA ASP A 94 8.31 13.61 -8.84
C ASP A 94 8.41 12.23 -8.20
N ASN A 95 8.16 12.20 -6.89
CA ASN A 95 8.31 11.03 -6.04
C ASN A 95 7.57 9.83 -6.64
N GLN A 96 8.34 8.88 -7.18
CA GLN A 96 7.78 7.74 -7.90
C GLN A 96 6.98 6.85 -6.94
N PRO A 97 5.86 6.26 -7.38
CA PRO A 97 5.06 5.40 -6.53
C PRO A 97 5.92 4.26 -5.98
N ALA A 98 5.67 3.86 -4.73
CA ALA A 98 6.47 2.84 -4.05
C ALA A 98 6.50 1.51 -4.84
N SER A 99 5.43 1.21 -5.58
CA SER A 99 5.35 0.07 -6.49
C SER A 99 6.36 0.10 -7.64
N SER A 100 6.82 1.28 -8.07
CA SER A 100 7.84 1.44 -9.11
C SER A 100 9.28 1.34 -8.57
N GLN A 101 9.44 1.31 -7.24
CA GLN A 101 10.74 1.19 -6.59
C GLN A 101 11.22 -0.26 -6.50
N THR A 102 10.29 -1.22 -6.61
CA THR A 102 10.56 -2.66 -6.56
C THR A 102 10.29 -3.30 -7.90
N ALA A 103 11.05 -4.34 -8.26
CA ALA A 103 10.76 -5.15 -9.45
C ALA A 103 9.43 -5.93 -9.32
N TYR A 104 8.98 -6.17 -8.08
CA TYR A 104 7.75 -6.88 -7.80
C TYR A 104 6.51 -6.05 -8.15
N LYS A 105 5.61 -6.63 -8.95
CA LYS A 105 4.34 -6.01 -9.33
C LYS A 105 3.28 -6.29 -8.28
N TRP A 106 3.01 -5.31 -7.43
CA TRP A 106 1.96 -5.39 -6.42
C TRP A 106 0.57 -5.39 -7.08
N SER A 107 -0.26 -6.38 -6.73
CA SER A 107 -1.59 -6.57 -7.33
C SER A 107 -2.56 -5.43 -7.02
N PHE A 108 -2.40 -4.73 -5.89
CA PHE A 108 -3.20 -3.54 -5.56
C PHE A 108 -2.83 -2.36 -6.47
N ALA A 109 -1.57 -2.21 -6.86
CA ALA A 109 -1.13 -1.14 -7.75
C ALA A 109 -1.68 -1.33 -9.17
N SER A 110 -1.91 -2.58 -9.60
CA SER A 110 -2.55 -2.87 -10.90
C SER A 110 -4.07 -2.74 -10.89
N LYS A 111 -4.70 -2.72 -9.72
CA LYS A 111 -6.17 -2.68 -9.55
C LYS A 111 -6.67 -1.33 -9.04
N ALA A 112 -5.77 -0.43 -8.64
CA ALA A 112 -6.14 0.90 -8.18
C ALA A 112 -6.84 1.68 -9.29
N SER A 113 -7.96 2.31 -8.96
CA SER A 113 -8.61 3.25 -9.86
C SER A 113 -7.68 4.44 -10.14
N ARG A 114 -7.84 5.10 -11.29
CA ARG A 114 -7.11 6.33 -11.59
C ARG A 114 -7.33 7.38 -10.50
N ALA A 115 -8.56 7.51 -10.01
CA ALA A 115 -8.91 8.42 -8.92
C ALA A 115 -8.16 8.07 -7.61
N ASP A 116 -8.09 6.78 -7.26
CA ASP A 116 -7.34 6.33 -6.08
C ASP A 116 -5.84 6.61 -6.23
N SER A 117 -5.29 6.39 -7.43
CA SER A 117 -3.88 6.65 -7.72
C SER A 117 -3.53 8.14 -7.62
N GLU A 118 -4.45 9.01 -8.01
CA GLU A 118 -4.30 10.47 -7.96
C GLU A 118 -4.45 10.99 -6.52
N ALA A 119 -5.41 10.47 -5.75
CA ALA A 119 -5.55 10.78 -4.32
C ALA A 119 -4.31 10.37 -3.52
N VAL A 120 -3.75 9.19 -3.80
CA VAL A 120 -2.50 8.73 -3.16
C VAL A 120 -1.30 9.58 -3.60
N LYS A 121 -1.28 10.06 -4.86
CA LYS A 121 -0.23 10.97 -5.34
C LYS A 121 -0.31 12.32 -4.63
N ALA A 122 -1.50 12.91 -4.53
CA ALA A 122 -1.72 14.18 -3.85
C ALA A 122 -1.31 14.12 -2.36
N ALA A 123 -1.73 13.07 -1.65
CA ALA A 123 -1.34 12.85 -0.25
C ALA A 123 0.18 12.71 -0.07
N ARG A 124 0.87 12.06 -1.03
CA ARG A 124 2.34 11.94 -1.01
C ARG A 124 3.02 13.27 -1.29
N GLU A 125 2.49 14.08 -2.20
CA GLU A 125 3.02 15.40 -2.51
C GLU A 125 2.90 16.36 -1.33
N GLU A 126 1.78 16.30 -0.60
CA GLU A 126 1.57 17.07 0.64
C GLU A 126 2.59 16.70 1.73
N VAL A 127 2.75 15.39 2.00
CA VAL A 127 3.74 14.91 2.97
C VAL A 127 5.17 15.24 2.52
N GLY A 128 5.44 15.15 1.21
CA GLY A 128 6.72 15.49 0.63
C GLY A 128 7.06 16.98 0.79
N ALA A 129 6.09 17.86 0.56
CA ALA A 129 6.24 19.30 0.76
C ALA A 129 6.52 19.63 2.24
N ALA A 130 5.80 18.99 3.17
CA ALA A 130 5.99 19.18 4.61
C ALA A 130 7.34 18.64 5.12
N THR A 131 7.82 17.53 4.57
CA THR A 131 9.03 16.85 5.07
C THR A 131 10.31 17.39 4.44
N TYR A 132 10.27 17.74 3.16
CA TYR A 132 11.46 18.08 2.37
C TYR A 132 11.52 19.53 1.89
N GLN A 133 10.57 20.39 2.31
CA GLN A 133 10.50 21.81 1.90
C GLN A 133 10.58 22.00 0.37
N ARG A 134 10.04 21.06 -0.41
CA ARG A 134 10.04 21.13 -1.87
C ARG A 134 8.92 22.08 -2.33
N PRO A 135 9.19 23.09 -3.17
CA PRO A 135 8.14 23.92 -3.73
C PRO A 135 7.24 23.07 -4.63
N SER A 136 5.94 23.05 -4.35
CA SER A 136 4.95 22.42 -5.22
C SER A 136 4.84 23.22 -6.52
N SER A 137 5.21 22.61 -7.65
CA SER A 137 5.15 23.25 -8.97
C SER A 137 3.76 23.23 -9.61
N SER A 138 2.74 22.81 -8.87
CA SER A 138 1.36 22.72 -9.36
C SER A 138 0.41 23.36 -8.36
N THR A 139 0.24 24.69 -8.44
CA THR A 139 -1.04 25.41 -8.37
C THR A 139 -0.77 26.88 -8.66
N SER A 140 -0.56 27.23 -9.93
CA SER A 140 -0.80 28.58 -10.44
C SER A 140 -2.17 28.55 -11.13
N HIS A 141 -3.24 28.60 -10.35
CA HIS A 141 -4.53 29.03 -10.87
C HIS A 141 -4.73 30.47 -10.43
N ASP A 142 -4.36 31.35 -11.35
CA ASP A 142 -4.72 32.76 -11.33
C ASP A 142 -6.26 32.87 -11.40
N GLY A 143 -6.81 33.68 -10.51
CA GLY A 143 -8.23 34.02 -10.42
C GLY A 143 -8.31 35.43 -9.83
N PRO A 144 -9.13 36.33 -10.40
CA PRO A 144 -8.90 37.75 -10.27
C PRO A 144 -9.17 38.26 -8.86
N SER A 145 -8.37 39.25 -8.48
CA SER A 145 -8.38 39.94 -7.19
C SER A 145 -9.78 40.35 -6.72
N SER A 146 -10.11 40.00 -5.48
CA SER A 146 -10.89 40.88 -4.62
C SER A 146 -10.21 40.97 -3.27
N SER A 147 -9.51 42.08 -3.09
CA SER A 147 -8.94 42.56 -1.84
C SER A 147 -9.95 42.50 -0.69
N ARG A 148 -9.76 41.57 0.24
CA ARG A 148 -10.19 41.70 1.64
C ARG A 148 -9.33 40.78 2.49
N SER A 149 -8.29 41.38 3.07
CA SER A 149 -7.55 40.85 4.21
C SER A 149 -8.54 40.41 5.29
N ARG A 150 -8.90 39.12 5.31
CA ARG A 150 -9.58 38.47 6.43
C ARG A 150 -8.51 37.71 7.19
N MET A 151 -8.42 38.06 8.47
CA MET A 151 -7.41 37.65 9.42
C MET A 151 -7.19 36.14 9.38
N LEU A 152 -5.94 35.70 9.21
CA LEU A 152 -5.53 34.32 9.37
C LEU A 152 -5.56 33.95 10.86
N GLY A 153 -6.71 33.46 11.31
CA GLY A 153 -6.84 32.70 12.55
C GLY A 153 -7.58 31.39 12.23
N PRO A 154 -7.52 30.37 13.10
CA PRO A 154 -8.35 29.18 12.96
C PRO A 154 -9.81 29.63 12.85
N ALA A 155 -10.39 29.46 11.66
CA ALA A 155 -11.80 29.76 11.46
C ALA A 155 -12.61 28.83 12.36
N LEU A 156 -13.65 29.38 12.99
CA LEU A 156 -14.61 28.55 13.72
C LEU A 156 -15.22 27.54 12.72
N PRO A 157 -15.23 26.23 13.05
CA PRO A 157 -15.81 25.22 12.17
C PRO A 157 -17.25 25.59 11.82
N SER A 158 -17.62 25.41 10.55
CA SER A 158 -18.99 25.66 10.08
C SER A 158 -19.98 24.79 10.87
N GLY A 159 -21.26 25.18 10.94
CA GLY A 159 -22.29 24.34 11.57
C GLY A 159 -22.37 22.94 10.95
N SER A 160 -22.11 22.82 9.64
CA SER A 160 -21.96 21.55 8.94
C SER A 160 -20.74 20.74 9.38
N ASP A 161 -19.65 21.41 9.72
CA ASP A 161 -18.41 20.77 10.16
C ASP A 161 -18.57 20.25 11.59
N LEU A 162 -19.32 20.96 12.44
CA LEU A 162 -19.66 20.50 13.79
C LEU A 162 -20.54 19.24 13.76
N THR A 163 -21.52 19.17 12.86
CA THR A 163 -22.35 17.96 12.70
C THR A 163 -21.52 16.78 12.19
N LEU A 164 -20.67 17.00 11.17
CA LEU A 164 -19.79 15.96 10.64
C LEU A 164 -18.80 15.47 11.70
N LEU A 165 -18.23 16.38 12.49
CA LEU A 165 -17.28 16.04 13.55
C LEU A 165 -17.98 15.19 14.63
N ARG A 166 -19.20 15.55 15.01
CA ARG A 166 -20.02 14.75 15.95
C ARG A 166 -20.30 13.35 15.41
N GLU A 167 -20.77 13.24 14.17
CA GLU A 167 -21.06 11.95 13.53
C GLU A 167 -19.79 11.08 13.43
N SER A 168 -18.66 11.67 13.04
CA SER A 168 -17.37 10.98 12.96
C SER A 168 -16.87 10.49 14.32
N GLN A 169 -17.12 11.24 15.40
CA GLN A 169 -16.78 10.82 16.75
C GLN A 169 -17.68 9.68 17.22
N GLU A 170 -18.98 9.74 16.94
CA GLU A 170 -19.93 8.68 17.28
C GLU A 170 -19.60 7.38 16.53
N GLU A 171 -19.18 7.47 15.26
CA GLU A 171 -18.72 6.31 14.49
C GLU A 171 -17.44 5.70 15.07
N ARG A 172 -16.45 6.51 15.42
CA ARG A 172 -15.22 6.04 16.08
C ARG A 172 -15.52 5.36 17.40
N GLN A 173 -16.39 5.94 18.23
CA GLN A 173 -16.78 5.34 19.51
C GLN A 173 -17.50 3.99 19.31
N LYS A 174 -18.33 3.84 18.28
CA LYS A 174 -18.96 2.56 17.95
C LYS A 174 -17.93 1.53 17.50
N ALA A 175 -17.00 1.92 16.62
CA ALA A 175 -15.91 1.07 16.17
C ALA A 175 -15.03 0.61 17.35
N ASP A 176 -14.70 1.52 18.27
CA ASP A 176 -13.90 1.21 19.47
C ASP A 176 -14.63 0.23 20.40
N LYS A 177 -15.94 0.42 20.62
CA LYS A 177 -16.76 -0.52 21.39
C LYS A 177 -16.76 -1.92 20.75
N ASP A 178 -16.86 -2.00 19.43
CA ASP A 178 -16.87 -3.28 18.72
C ASP A 178 -15.50 -3.96 18.72
N LEU A 179 -14.42 -3.20 18.59
CA LEU A 179 -13.05 -3.70 18.74
C LEU A 179 -12.79 -4.19 20.15
N LYS A 180 -13.28 -3.46 21.17
CA LYS A 180 -13.19 -3.88 22.58
C LYS A 180 -13.94 -5.19 22.80
N ARG A 181 -15.19 -5.31 22.33
CA ARG A 181 -15.97 -6.57 22.40
C ARG A 181 -15.25 -7.74 21.73
N LYS A 182 -14.62 -7.51 20.57
CA LYS A 182 -13.85 -8.55 19.86
C LYS A 182 -12.60 -8.97 20.64
N ARG A 183 -11.92 -8.00 21.26
CA ARG A 183 -10.75 -8.25 22.11
C ARG A 183 -11.16 -9.04 23.36
N ASP A 184 -12.18 -8.59 24.07
CA ASP A 184 -12.67 -9.25 25.28
C ASP A 184 -13.10 -10.69 24.97
N LYS A 185 -13.83 -10.91 23.87
CA LYS A 185 -14.23 -12.26 23.42
C LYS A 185 -13.03 -13.15 23.07
N ARG A 186 -11.95 -12.57 22.54
CA ARG A 186 -10.71 -13.30 22.25
C ARG A 186 -10.00 -13.64 23.56
N ASP A 187 -9.86 -12.69 24.47
CA ASP A 187 -9.22 -12.89 25.76
C ASP A 187 -9.98 -13.93 26.60
N GLU A 188 -11.32 -13.92 26.56
CA GLU A 188 -12.18 -14.96 27.14
C GLU A 188 -11.95 -16.33 26.50
N ARG A 189 -11.86 -16.39 25.17
CA ARG A 189 -11.55 -17.63 24.45
C ARG A 189 -10.19 -18.17 24.88
N ASP A 190 -9.18 -17.31 24.96
CA ASP A 190 -7.81 -17.68 25.28
C ASP A 190 -7.72 -18.13 26.75
N ARG A 191 -8.42 -17.47 27.69
CA ARG A 191 -8.57 -17.94 29.09
C ARG A 191 -9.27 -19.29 29.20
N LEU A 192 -10.32 -19.51 28.41
CA LEU A 192 -11.02 -20.80 28.37
C LEU A 192 -10.11 -21.90 27.81
N GLU A 193 -9.30 -21.59 26.81
CA GLU A 193 -8.32 -22.53 26.25
C GLU A 193 -7.16 -22.81 27.22
N GLU A 194 -6.76 -21.83 28.04
CA GLU A 194 -5.77 -22.01 29.11
C GLU A 194 -6.31 -22.88 30.26
N MET A 195 -7.59 -22.72 30.62
CA MET A 195 -8.25 -23.48 31.69
C MET A 195 -8.66 -24.90 31.27
N VAL A 196 -9.13 -25.08 30.03
CA VAL A 196 -9.68 -26.36 29.52
C VAL A 196 -8.64 -27.16 28.73
N GLY A 197 -7.54 -26.53 28.31
CA GLY A 197 -6.54 -27.12 27.43
C GLY A 197 -6.97 -27.11 25.95
N PRO A 198 -6.06 -27.53 25.04
CA PRO A 198 -6.36 -27.59 23.62
C PRO A 198 -7.56 -28.50 23.37
N LYS A 199 -8.60 -27.95 22.72
CA LYS A 199 -9.80 -28.73 22.36
C LYS A 199 -9.38 -29.99 21.61
N PRO A 200 -9.90 -31.18 21.97
CA PRO A 200 -9.55 -32.42 21.28
C PRO A 200 -10.05 -32.35 19.83
N VAL A 201 -9.13 -32.13 18.89
CA VAL A 201 -9.46 -32.02 17.47
C VAL A 201 -9.55 -33.44 16.89
N GLY A 202 -10.76 -34.02 16.88
CA GLY A 202 -11.01 -35.39 16.39
C GLY A 202 -12.49 -35.81 16.37
N LYS A 203 -12.76 -37.11 16.19
CA LYS A 203 -14.12 -37.70 16.22
C LYS A 203 -14.81 -37.49 17.57
N GLU A 204 -14.05 -37.51 18.65
CA GLU A 204 -14.52 -37.24 20.00
C GLU A 204 -14.95 -35.78 20.18
N GLY A 205 -14.16 -34.81 19.67
CA GLY A 205 -14.55 -33.39 19.67
C GLY A 205 -15.79 -33.09 18.82
N MET A 206 -16.03 -33.85 17.74
CA MET A 206 -17.28 -33.72 16.97
C MET A 206 -18.50 -34.27 17.74
N LEU A 207 -18.34 -35.39 18.46
CA LEU A 207 -19.40 -35.97 19.28
C LEU A 207 -19.71 -35.10 20.50
N GLU A 208 -18.69 -34.53 21.12
CA GLU A 208 -18.82 -33.56 22.21
C GLU A 208 -19.51 -32.29 21.73
N LYS A 209 -19.12 -31.73 20.58
CA LYS A 209 -19.84 -30.61 19.97
C LYS A 209 -21.31 -30.93 19.67
N LYS A 210 -21.60 -32.17 19.22
CA LYS A 210 -22.98 -32.64 18.98
C LYS A 210 -23.74 -32.89 20.29
N ARG A 211 -23.06 -33.20 21.38
CA ARG A 211 -23.64 -33.35 22.72
C ARG A 211 -23.92 -31.98 23.33
N ALA A 212 -22.95 -31.08 23.32
CA ALA A 212 -23.10 -29.69 23.77
C ALA A 212 -24.21 -28.95 23.01
N LYS A 213 -24.33 -29.17 21.68
CA LYS A 213 -25.45 -28.62 20.92
C LYS A 213 -26.80 -29.20 21.38
N ARG A 214 -26.88 -30.52 21.57
CA ARG A 214 -28.10 -31.16 22.08
C ARG A 214 -28.44 -30.71 23.49
N GLU A 215 -27.46 -30.47 24.33
CA GLU A 215 -27.62 -29.99 25.71
C GLU A 215 -28.01 -28.52 25.74
N ALA A 216 -27.45 -27.68 24.87
CA ALA A 216 -27.91 -26.31 24.67
C ALA A 216 -29.35 -26.27 24.16
N ASP A 217 -29.69 -27.06 23.12
CA ASP A 217 -31.06 -27.17 22.60
C ASP A 217 -32.03 -27.74 23.67
N LYS A 218 -31.56 -28.67 24.51
CA LYS A 218 -32.33 -29.22 25.65
C LYS A 218 -32.51 -28.18 26.75
N SER A 219 -31.45 -27.45 27.15
CA SER A 219 -31.51 -26.39 28.15
C SER A 219 -32.37 -25.22 27.68
N PHE A 220 -32.37 -24.89 26.39
CA PHE A 220 -33.23 -23.88 25.80
C PHE A 220 -34.70 -24.32 25.80
N ARG A 221 -34.95 -25.63 25.62
CA ARG A 221 -36.28 -26.22 25.69
C ARG A 221 -36.80 -26.42 27.11
N GLU A 222 -35.93 -26.77 28.06
CA GLU A 222 -36.26 -26.99 29.48
C GLU A 222 -36.37 -25.69 30.26
N ARG A 223 -35.61 -24.64 29.89
CA ARG A 223 -35.78 -23.26 30.38
C ARG A 223 -37.02 -22.57 29.80
N GLY A 224 -38.03 -23.36 29.41
CA GLY A 224 -39.21 -22.91 28.69
C GLY A 224 -39.84 -21.67 29.32
N ASP A 225 -40.11 -20.67 28.48
CA ASP A 225 -40.86 -19.41 28.68
C ASP A 225 -40.65 -18.57 29.95
N GLU A 226 -39.85 -19.02 30.92
CA GLU A 226 -39.73 -18.41 32.25
C GLU A 226 -38.79 -17.18 32.27
N GLY A 227 -38.46 -16.62 31.10
CA GLY A 227 -37.55 -15.48 30.98
C GLY A 227 -37.51 -14.82 29.60
N LEU A 228 -38.49 -15.08 28.74
CA LEU A 228 -38.74 -14.27 27.55
C LEU A 228 -39.66 -13.12 27.94
N GLU A 229 -39.14 -12.14 28.68
CA GLU A 229 -39.71 -10.79 28.69
C GLU A 229 -39.43 -10.16 27.31
N LEU A 230 -40.05 -10.72 26.27
CA LEU A 230 -40.20 -10.02 25.02
C LEU A 230 -41.16 -8.89 25.30
N ASP A 231 -40.72 -7.67 24.99
CA ASP A 231 -41.54 -6.47 25.01
C ASP A 231 -42.94 -6.80 24.47
N GLU A 232 -44.02 -6.37 25.14
CA GLU A 232 -45.40 -6.71 24.73
C GLU A 232 -45.65 -6.34 23.26
N ASP A 233 -44.90 -5.36 22.75
CA ASP A 233 -44.89 -4.92 21.36
C ASP A 233 -44.25 -5.95 20.40
N THR A 234 -43.28 -6.75 20.84
CA THR A 234 -42.78 -7.89 20.05
C THR A 234 -43.67 -9.13 20.19
N LEU A 235 -44.27 -9.32 21.37
CA LEU A 235 -45.13 -10.47 21.67
C LEU A 235 -46.50 -10.38 20.99
N MET A 236 -47.09 -9.18 20.92
CA MET A 236 -48.41 -8.94 20.34
C MET A 236 -48.36 -8.52 18.86
N GLY A 237 -47.17 -8.54 18.25
CA GLY A 237 -47.00 -8.11 16.86
C GLY A 237 -47.31 -6.62 16.73
N GLY A 238 -46.40 -5.80 17.25
CA GLY A 238 -46.45 -4.34 17.29
C GLY A 238 -46.96 -3.78 15.97
N GLY A 239 -47.83 -2.78 16.08
CA GLY A 239 -48.79 -2.30 15.07
C GLY A 239 -48.23 -1.72 13.76
N ASP A 240 -47.06 -2.17 13.32
CA ASP A 240 -46.51 -1.90 12.01
C ASP A 240 -47.19 -2.80 10.98
N SER A 241 -47.98 -2.19 10.10
CA SER A 241 -48.71 -2.82 9.00
C SER A 241 -48.01 -4.06 8.43
N PHE A 242 -48.75 -5.15 8.23
CA PHE A 242 -48.29 -6.45 7.66
C PHE A 242 -47.28 -6.34 6.49
N LYS A 243 -47.35 -5.27 5.69
CA LYS A 243 -46.40 -4.96 4.61
C LYS A 243 -44.99 -4.65 5.10
N ALA A 244 -44.84 -3.91 6.20
CA ALA A 244 -43.56 -3.59 6.81
C ALA A 244 -42.88 -4.85 7.39
N GLU A 245 -43.69 -5.75 7.99
CA GLU A 245 -43.24 -7.05 8.49
C GLU A 245 -42.78 -7.96 7.35
N LEU A 246 -43.54 -8.04 6.25
CA LEU A 246 -43.13 -8.76 5.05
C LEU A 246 -41.85 -8.19 4.44
N ALA A 247 -41.72 -6.88 4.35
CA ALA A 247 -40.51 -6.23 3.83
C ALA A 247 -39.29 -6.51 4.73
N ARG A 248 -39.45 -6.52 6.06
CA ARG A 248 -38.39 -6.92 7.00
C ARG A 248 -38.01 -8.38 6.84
N ARG A 249 -39.00 -9.26 6.70
CA ARG A 249 -38.78 -10.70 6.49
C ARG A 249 -38.10 -10.99 5.16
N GLU A 250 -38.52 -10.32 4.09
CA GLU A 250 -37.88 -10.42 2.77
C GLU A 250 -36.48 -9.81 2.77
N ALA A 251 -36.27 -8.66 3.40
CA ALA A 251 -34.93 -8.07 3.56
C ALA A 251 -34.00 -8.98 4.38
N ALA A 252 -34.50 -9.59 5.45
CA ALA A 252 -33.73 -10.56 6.24
C ALA A 252 -33.41 -11.83 5.43
N ARG A 253 -34.37 -12.34 4.65
CA ARG A 253 -34.16 -13.46 3.73
C ARG A 253 -33.14 -13.12 2.66
N ASN A 254 -33.25 -11.94 2.06
CA ASN A 254 -32.34 -11.47 1.01
C ASN A 254 -30.93 -11.26 1.56
N ARG A 255 -30.76 -10.68 2.75
CA ARG A 255 -29.45 -10.57 3.44
C ARG A 255 -28.83 -11.93 3.72
N TRP A 256 -29.64 -12.90 4.14
CA TRP A 256 -29.16 -14.27 4.36
C TRP A 256 -28.76 -14.96 3.06
N GLN A 257 -29.57 -14.79 2.01
CA GLN A 257 -29.26 -15.32 0.68
C GLN A 257 -28.02 -14.66 0.11
N GLU A 258 -27.87 -13.34 0.19
CA GLU A 258 -26.69 -12.61 -0.26
C GLU A 258 -25.43 -13.02 0.51
N LYS A 259 -25.51 -13.18 1.83
CA LYS A 259 -24.39 -13.69 2.63
C LYS A 259 -23.99 -15.13 2.28
N LYS A 260 -24.96 -15.97 1.92
CA LYS A 260 -24.74 -17.41 1.66
C LYS A 260 -24.38 -17.70 0.20
N PHE A 261 -25.04 -17.03 -0.73
CA PHE A 261 -24.96 -17.24 -2.17
C PHE A 261 -24.21 -16.11 -2.87
N GLY A 262 -24.21 -14.86 -2.38
CA GLY A 262 -23.48 -13.75 -3.01
C GLY A 262 -21.98 -14.03 -3.16
N ALA A 263 -21.32 -14.56 -2.13
CA ALA A 263 -19.90 -14.95 -2.22
C ALA A 263 -19.63 -16.11 -3.21
N ARG A 264 -20.65 -16.91 -3.54
CA ARG A 264 -20.59 -17.98 -4.54
C ARG A 264 -20.93 -17.44 -5.93
N ASP A 265 -21.95 -16.60 -6.04
CA ASP A 265 -22.40 -15.96 -7.27
C ASP A 265 -21.33 -15.01 -7.82
N GLU A 266 -20.65 -14.25 -6.96
CA GLU A 266 -19.48 -13.43 -7.34
C GLU A 266 -18.35 -14.29 -7.93
N ARG A 267 -18.08 -15.46 -7.34
CA ARG A 267 -17.05 -16.39 -7.85
C ARG A 267 -17.47 -17.02 -9.18
N GLU A 268 -18.74 -17.40 -9.31
CA GLU A 268 -19.29 -17.96 -10.53
C GLU A 268 -19.36 -16.91 -11.66
N ALA A 269 -19.66 -15.65 -11.35
CA ALA A 269 -19.63 -14.53 -12.30
C ALA A 269 -18.20 -14.28 -12.80
N VAL A 270 -17.22 -14.18 -11.90
CA VAL A 270 -15.81 -14.02 -12.28
C VAL A 270 -15.30 -15.20 -13.12
N ALA A 271 -15.76 -16.43 -12.83
CA ALA A 271 -15.41 -17.61 -13.62
C ALA A 271 -16.03 -17.58 -15.03
N LYS A 272 -17.29 -17.15 -15.15
CA LYS A 272 -17.98 -16.98 -16.44
C LYS A 272 -17.34 -15.90 -17.30
N GLU A 273 -17.03 -14.73 -16.72
CA GLU A 273 -16.33 -13.65 -17.42
C GLU A 273 -14.98 -14.13 -17.98
N ARG A 274 -14.22 -14.88 -17.18
CA ARG A 274 -12.96 -15.48 -17.65
C ARG A 274 -13.18 -16.47 -18.79
N ALA A 275 -14.17 -17.36 -18.68
CA ALA A 275 -14.48 -18.32 -19.73
C ALA A 275 -14.90 -17.62 -21.03
N ASP A 276 -15.69 -16.56 -20.94
CA ASP A 276 -16.13 -15.80 -22.11
C ASP A 276 -14.98 -15.02 -22.75
N THR A 277 -14.04 -14.50 -21.96
CA THR A 277 -12.82 -13.88 -22.52
C THR A 277 -11.95 -14.88 -23.29
N ILE A 278 -11.90 -16.14 -22.85
CA ILE A 278 -11.16 -17.21 -23.55
C ILE A 278 -11.91 -17.58 -24.85
N ARG A 279 -13.22 -17.79 -24.77
CA ARG A 279 -14.05 -18.08 -25.97
C ARG A 279 -13.96 -16.97 -27.02
N GLN A 280 -13.92 -15.71 -26.62
CA GLN A 280 -13.77 -14.59 -27.54
C GLN A 280 -12.39 -14.60 -28.23
N LYS A 281 -11.32 -14.92 -27.49
CA LYS A 281 -9.98 -15.07 -28.06
C LYS A 281 -9.91 -16.25 -29.01
N ASP A 282 -10.48 -17.39 -28.65
CA ASP A 282 -10.51 -18.59 -29.50
C ASP A 282 -11.35 -18.38 -30.76
N LYS A 283 -12.45 -17.61 -30.66
CA LYS A 283 -13.23 -17.21 -31.83
C LYS A 283 -12.42 -16.29 -32.75
N ALA A 284 -11.74 -15.29 -32.20
CA ALA A 284 -10.91 -14.39 -32.99
C ALA A 284 -9.75 -15.11 -33.68
N THR A 285 -9.14 -16.11 -33.02
CA THR A 285 -8.09 -16.92 -33.64
C THR A 285 -8.65 -17.83 -34.73
N MET A 286 -9.80 -18.49 -34.50
CA MET A 286 -10.49 -19.25 -35.56
C MET A 286 -10.84 -18.37 -36.76
N ASP A 287 -11.37 -17.18 -36.54
CA ASP A 287 -11.74 -16.26 -37.61
C ASP A 287 -10.50 -15.83 -38.42
N MET A 288 -9.36 -15.58 -37.76
CA MET A 288 -8.08 -15.32 -38.44
C MET A 288 -7.63 -16.52 -39.28
N PHE A 289 -7.73 -17.74 -38.74
CA PHE A 289 -7.38 -18.96 -39.47
C PHE A 289 -8.31 -19.22 -40.66
N MET A 290 -9.62 -18.99 -40.50
CA MET A 290 -10.58 -19.11 -41.58
C MET A 290 -10.31 -18.08 -42.69
N GLN A 291 -9.93 -16.85 -42.34
CA GLN A 291 -9.53 -15.83 -43.33
C GLN A 291 -8.26 -16.23 -44.10
N MET A 292 -7.23 -16.73 -43.41
CA MET A 292 -6.01 -17.21 -44.07
C MET A 292 -6.28 -18.44 -44.96
N ALA A 293 -7.10 -19.38 -44.50
CA ALA A 293 -7.49 -20.55 -45.29
C ALA A 293 -8.29 -20.13 -46.53
N LYS A 294 -9.24 -19.21 -46.39
CA LYS A 294 -10.01 -18.67 -47.51
C LYS A 294 -9.12 -17.94 -48.52
N ALA A 295 -8.12 -17.20 -48.07
CA ALA A 295 -7.17 -16.51 -48.97
C ALA A 295 -6.17 -17.46 -49.67
N LYS A 296 -5.93 -18.66 -49.11
CA LYS A 296 -5.00 -19.64 -49.69
C LYS A 296 -5.66 -20.71 -50.56
N PHE A 297 -6.94 -21.03 -50.29
CA PHE A 297 -7.64 -22.16 -50.90
C PHE A 297 -8.98 -21.78 -51.56
N GLY A 298 -9.38 -20.51 -51.52
CA GLY A 298 -10.54 -19.96 -52.23
C GLY A 298 -10.13 -18.90 -53.22
#